data_AF-A0A445JEJ4-F1
#
_entry.id   AF-A0A445JEJ4-F1
#
_cell.length_a   1.000
_cell.length_b   1.000
_cell.length_c   1.000
_cell.angle_alpha   90.00
_cell.angle_beta   90.00
_cell.angle_gamma   90.00
#
_symmetry.space_group_name_H-M   'P 1'
#
loop_
_entity.id
_entity.type
_entity.pdbx_description
1 polymer ?
#
loop_
_entity_poly.entity_id
_entity_poly.type
_entity_poly.pdbx_seq_one_letter_code
_entity_poly.pdbx_strand_id
1 'polypeptide(L)'
;MAPKITRKVSRNPELIRGIGKYSRSQMYHKRGIWAIKAKNGGVLPRHDPKPKPETPTEKPPKFYPADDVKKPLVNKHKPKPAKLRASITPGTVLILLAGRFKGKRVVFLKQLPSGLLLVTGPFKINGVPLRRVNQSYVIGTSTKANVSAVNVDQFDDKYFAKEAQKKKKGEGEFFEAEKEEKSVLPQQKKDDQKTVDSALIKAIESVPDLKTYLGARFSLKAGVKPHELVF
;
A
#
# COMPACT_ATOMS: atom_id res chain seq x y z
N MET A 1 23.88 20.10 -20.56
CA MET A 1 22.90 19.09 -20.09
C MET A 1 23.68 17.90 -19.54
N ALA A 2 23.60 17.61 -18.24
CA ALA A 2 24.27 16.43 -17.69
C ALA A 2 23.68 15.15 -18.33
N PRO A 3 24.51 14.17 -18.74
CA PRO A 3 24.02 12.95 -19.35
C PRO A 3 23.12 12.22 -18.34
N LYS A 4 21.88 11.93 -18.75
CA LYS A 4 20.93 11.12 -17.96
C LYS A 4 21.63 9.81 -17.58
N ILE A 5 21.89 9.62 -16.30
CA ILE A 5 22.43 8.37 -15.76
C ILE A 5 21.42 7.27 -16.08
N THR A 6 21.69 6.47 -17.11
CA THR A 6 20.86 5.32 -17.45
C THR A 6 20.95 4.31 -16.30
N ARG A 7 19.79 3.93 -15.77
CA ARG A 7 19.72 2.98 -14.65
C ARG A 7 20.40 1.69 -15.08
N LYS A 8 21.48 1.27 -14.39
CA LYS A 8 22.18 0.01 -14.70
C LYS A 8 21.21 -1.16 -14.50
N VAL A 9 20.69 -1.72 -15.60
CA VAL A 9 19.86 -2.94 -15.60
C VAL A 9 20.78 -4.16 -15.62
N SER A 10 20.35 -5.27 -15.00
CA SER A 10 21.06 -6.54 -15.10
C SER A 10 21.22 -6.95 -16.56
N ARG A 11 22.45 -7.27 -16.99
CA ARG A 11 22.73 -7.84 -18.32
C ARG A 11 22.21 -9.29 -18.48
N ASN A 12 21.71 -9.90 -17.40
CA ASN A 12 21.02 -11.19 -17.42
C ASN A 12 19.53 -10.96 -17.05
N PRO A 13 18.59 -10.99 -18.01
CA PRO A 13 17.18 -10.95 -17.69
C PRO A 13 16.77 -12.25 -16.98
N GLU A 14 15.73 -12.18 -16.14
CA GLU A 14 15.18 -13.36 -15.46
C GLU A 14 14.39 -14.22 -16.45
N LEU A 15 14.60 -15.55 -16.43
CA LEU A 15 13.76 -16.52 -17.13
C LEU A 15 12.52 -16.84 -16.28
N ILE A 16 12.76 -17.16 -15.02
CA ILE A 16 11.78 -17.25 -13.95
C ILE A 16 12.37 -16.58 -12.71
N ARG A 17 11.54 -16.25 -11.72
CA ARG A 17 11.98 -15.54 -10.51
C ARG A 17 13.13 -16.30 -9.83
N GLY A 18 14.30 -15.66 -9.75
CA GLY A 18 15.51 -16.22 -9.14
C GLY A 18 16.43 -17.00 -10.09
N ILE A 19 16.02 -17.24 -11.34
CA ILE A 19 16.85 -17.91 -12.36
C ILE A 19 17.05 -16.97 -13.55
N GLY A 20 18.31 -16.64 -13.83
CA GLY A 20 18.68 -15.85 -15.01
C GLY A 20 18.57 -16.65 -16.30
N LYS A 21 18.26 -15.96 -17.41
CA LYS A 21 18.15 -16.55 -18.75
C LYS A 21 19.47 -17.13 -19.26
N TYR A 22 20.59 -16.47 -18.95
CA TYR A 22 21.93 -16.86 -19.40
C TYR A 22 22.71 -17.59 -18.30
N SER A 23 23.52 -18.57 -18.70
CA SER A 23 24.43 -19.31 -17.84
C SER A 23 25.63 -18.46 -17.38
N ARG A 24 26.39 -18.97 -16.41
CA ARG A 24 27.58 -18.29 -15.87
C ARG A 24 28.66 -18.05 -16.94
N SER A 25 28.88 -18.99 -17.85
CA SER A 25 29.87 -18.88 -18.92
C SER A 25 29.49 -17.82 -19.95
N GLN A 26 28.23 -17.80 -20.42
CA GLN A 26 27.76 -16.75 -21.32
C GLN A 26 27.83 -15.36 -20.66
N MET A 27 27.48 -15.28 -19.38
CA MET A 27 27.57 -14.02 -18.61
C MET A 27 29.01 -13.56 -18.39
N TYR A 28 29.96 -14.47 -18.26
CA TYR A 28 31.39 -14.17 -18.16
C TYR A 28 31.89 -13.42 -19.41
N HIS A 29 31.49 -13.88 -20.61
CA HIS A 29 31.79 -13.21 -21.86
C HIS A 29 31.02 -11.89 -22.03
N LYS A 30 29.70 -11.89 -21.82
CA LYS A 30 28.86 -10.68 -21.95
C LYS A 30 29.21 -9.54 -20.98
N ARG A 31 29.72 -9.87 -19.79
CA ARG A 31 30.18 -8.84 -18.84
C ARG A 31 31.58 -8.31 -19.17
N GLY A 32 32.29 -8.92 -20.13
CA GLY A 32 33.68 -8.55 -20.44
C GLY A 32 34.66 -8.91 -19.34
N ILE A 33 34.27 -9.78 -18.40
CA ILE A 33 35.12 -10.17 -17.27
C ILE A 33 36.37 -10.89 -17.78
N TRP A 34 36.24 -11.65 -18.87
CA TRP A 34 37.37 -12.28 -19.57
C TRP A 34 38.44 -11.28 -20.01
N ALA A 35 38.03 -10.14 -20.59
CA ALA A 35 38.96 -9.11 -21.05
C ALA A 35 39.63 -8.39 -19.86
N ILE A 36 38.89 -8.14 -18.78
CA ILE A 36 39.45 -7.57 -17.54
C ILE A 36 40.45 -8.53 -16.91
N LYS A 37 40.15 -9.83 -16.89
CA LYS A 37 41.05 -10.87 -16.36
C LYS A 37 42.32 -10.97 -17.21
N ALA A 38 42.20 -10.93 -18.54
CA ALA A 38 43.34 -10.95 -19.46
C ALA A 38 44.25 -9.72 -19.25
N LYS A 39 43.66 -8.52 -19.08
CA LYS A 39 44.42 -7.28 -18.83
C LYS A 39 45.16 -7.28 -17.48
N ASN A 40 44.68 -8.02 -16.49
CA ASN A 40 45.26 -8.09 -15.16
C ASN A 40 46.05 -9.40 -14.94
N GLY A 41 46.74 -9.89 -15.98
CA GLY A 41 47.65 -11.03 -15.87
C GLY A 41 46.96 -12.34 -15.47
N GLY A 42 45.69 -12.53 -15.84
CA GLY A 42 44.93 -13.73 -15.49
C GLY A 42 44.26 -13.69 -14.12
N VAL A 43 44.35 -12.58 -13.37
CA VAL A 43 43.73 -12.43 -12.04
C VAL A 43 42.64 -11.35 -12.06
N LEU A 44 41.60 -11.50 -11.24
CA LEU A 44 40.57 -10.47 -11.08
C LEU A 44 41.02 -9.43 -10.05
N PRO A 45 40.79 -8.12 -10.30
CA PRO A 45 41.09 -7.08 -9.33
C PRO A 45 40.39 -7.33 -7.99
N ARG A 46 41.15 -7.26 -6.88
CA ARG A 46 40.62 -7.29 -5.51
C ARG A 46 40.69 -5.88 -4.94
N HIS A 47 39.68 -5.51 -4.16
CA HIS A 47 39.69 -4.27 -3.41
C HIS A 47 39.79 -4.62 -1.93
N ASP A 48 40.94 -4.33 -1.33
CA ASP A 48 41.09 -4.54 0.11
C ASP A 48 40.24 -3.52 0.89
N PRO A 49 39.61 -3.94 1.99
CA PRO A 49 38.81 -3.03 2.81
C PRO A 49 39.73 -1.96 3.41
N LYS A 50 39.38 -0.68 3.22
CA LYS A 50 40.07 0.44 3.89
C LYS A 50 40.00 0.27 5.41
N PRO A 51 41.07 0.59 6.15
CA PRO A 51 41.06 0.55 7.61
C PRO A 51 39.94 1.44 8.14
N LYS A 52 39.09 0.89 9.02
CA LYS A 52 38.02 1.67 9.68
C LYS A 52 38.67 2.66 10.65
N PRO A 53 38.22 3.93 10.69
CA PRO A 53 38.67 4.88 11.69
C PRO A 53 38.28 4.42 13.11
N GLU A 54 39.16 4.68 14.07
CA GLU A 54 39.00 4.31 15.48
C GLU A 54 37.76 5.01 16.08
N THR A 55 36.81 4.21 16.58
CA THR A 55 35.59 4.71 17.22
C THR A 55 35.88 5.22 18.64
N PRO A 56 35.29 6.36 19.06
CA PRO A 56 35.48 6.92 20.40
C PRO A 56 34.99 5.97 21.50
N THR A 57 35.65 5.99 22.65
CA THR A 57 35.39 5.13 23.81
C THR A 57 34.02 5.43 24.46
N GLU A 58 33.08 4.49 24.36
CA GLU A 58 31.78 4.56 25.03
C GLU A 58 31.91 4.26 26.54
N LYS A 59 31.32 5.11 27.39
CA LYS A 59 31.28 4.89 28.86
C LYS A 59 30.32 3.75 29.20
N PRO A 60 30.66 2.85 30.14
CA PRO A 60 29.80 1.73 30.49
C PRO A 60 28.50 2.20 31.19
N PRO A 61 27.38 1.46 31.03
CA PRO A 61 26.14 1.76 31.73
C PRO A 61 26.31 1.60 33.25
N LYS A 62 25.62 2.44 34.04
CA LYS A 62 25.66 2.40 35.50
C LYS A 62 24.80 1.27 36.10
N PHE A 63 23.85 0.75 35.33
CA PHE A 63 22.89 -0.27 35.76
C PHE A 63 23.10 -1.57 34.97
N TYR A 64 23.16 -2.69 35.69
CA TYR A 64 23.25 -4.04 35.13
C TYR A 64 22.03 -4.84 35.60
N PRO A 65 21.26 -5.47 34.67
CA PRO A 65 20.20 -6.38 35.05
C PRO A 65 20.77 -7.64 35.73
N ALA A 66 19.99 -8.27 36.61
CA ALA A 66 20.39 -9.51 37.29
C ALA A 66 20.50 -10.71 36.34
N ASP A 67 19.68 -10.73 35.27
CA ASP A 67 19.65 -11.79 34.27
C ASP A 67 19.92 -11.24 32.86
N ASP A 68 20.70 -11.99 32.07
CA ASP A 68 20.96 -11.68 30.67
C ASP A 68 19.78 -12.09 29.78
N VAL A 69 19.14 -11.09 29.15
CA VAL A 69 18.10 -11.33 28.15
C VAL A 69 18.74 -11.71 26.81
N LYS A 70 18.49 -12.94 26.34
CA LYS A 70 18.98 -13.42 25.04
C LYS A 70 18.50 -12.51 23.91
N LYS A 71 19.42 -12.06 23.05
CA LYS A 71 19.10 -11.27 21.86
C LYS A 71 18.28 -12.11 20.87
N PRO A 72 17.12 -11.63 20.39
CA PRO A 72 16.36 -12.33 19.35
C PRO A 72 17.18 -12.52 18.08
N LEU A 73 16.96 -13.63 17.39
CA LEU A 73 17.59 -13.90 16.09
C LEU A 73 17.15 -12.86 15.05
N VAL A 74 18.08 -12.47 14.18
CA VAL A 74 17.82 -11.48 13.12
C VAL A 74 16.85 -12.06 12.09
N ASN A 75 15.61 -11.56 12.09
CA ASN A 75 14.65 -11.88 11.04
C ASN A 75 14.94 -11.04 9.78
N LYS A 76 15.29 -11.71 8.67
CA LYS A 76 15.52 -11.05 7.37
C LYS A 76 14.23 -10.78 6.59
N HIS A 77 13.08 -11.25 7.09
CA HIS A 77 11.79 -11.04 6.43
C HIS A 77 11.38 -9.58 6.52
N LYS A 78 11.12 -8.97 5.35
CA LYS A 78 10.54 -7.62 5.25
C LYS A 78 9.11 -7.75 4.74
N PRO A 79 8.11 -7.17 5.45
CA PRO A 79 6.74 -7.19 4.99
C PRO A 79 6.66 -6.45 3.65
N LYS A 80 5.98 -7.06 2.68
CA LYS A 80 5.76 -6.51 1.35
C LYS A 80 4.31 -6.03 1.25
N PRO A 81 4.02 -5.01 0.41
CA PRO A 81 2.65 -4.62 0.14
C PRO A 81 1.86 -5.80 -0.42
N ALA A 82 0.57 -5.85 -0.10
CA ALA A 82 -0.34 -6.89 -0.60
C ALA A 82 -0.40 -6.87 -2.12
N LYS A 83 -0.45 -8.05 -2.76
CA LYS A 83 -0.66 -8.14 -4.21
C LYS A 83 -2.15 -7.96 -4.53
N LEU A 84 -2.46 -7.04 -5.44
CA LEU A 84 -3.83 -6.87 -5.93
C LEU A 84 -4.32 -8.13 -6.64
N ARG A 85 -5.57 -8.50 -6.35
CA ARG A 85 -6.33 -9.49 -7.13
C ARG A 85 -6.59 -8.94 -8.53
N ALA A 86 -6.60 -9.83 -9.53
CA ALA A 86 -6.88 -9.44 -10.92
C ALA A 86 -8.26 -8.79 -11.10
N SER A 87 -9.24 -9.16 -10.27
CA SER A 87 -10.58 -8.56 -10.28
C SER A 87 -10.63 -7.13 -9.78
N ILE A 88 -9.55 -6.60 -9.18
CA ILE A 88 -9.50 -5.26 -8.59
C ILE A 88 -8.62 -4.39 -9.49
N THR A 89 -9.26 -3.75 -10.47
CA THR A 89 -8.62 -2.73 -11.32
C THR A 89 -9.14 -1.34 -10.94
N PRO A 90 -8.36 -0.26 -11.11
CA PRO A 90 -8.86 1.10 -10.88
C PRO A 90 -10.23 1.31 -11.54
N GLY A 91 -11.21 1.81 -10.77
CA GLY A 91 -12.58 2.05 -11.22
C GLY A 91 -13.55 0.90 -10.99
N THR A 92 -13.05 -0.27 -10.58
CA THR A 92 -13.91 -1.41 -10.29
C THR A 92 -14.83 -1.10 -9.11
N VAL A 93 -16.09 -1.47 -9.23
CA VAL A 93 -17.03 -1.39 -8.11
C VAL A 93 -16.76 -2.54 -7.14
N LEU A 94 -16.74 -2.20 -5.86
CA LEU A 94 -16.35 -3.06 -4.76
C LEU A 94 -17.52 -3.15 -3.77
N ILE A 95 -17.84 -4.36 -3.32
CA ILE A 95 -18.81 -4.56 -2.23
C ILE A 95 -18.04 -4.72 -0.92
N LEU A 96 -18.29 -3.83 0.03
CA LEU A 96 -17.69 -3.92 1.36
C LEU A 96 -18.36 -4.99 2.20
N LEU A 97 -17.60 -5.88 2.81
CA LEU A 97 -18.16 -6.98 3.62
C LEU A 97 -18.18 -6.67 5.12
N ALA A 98 -17.23 -5.87 5.61
CA ALA A 98 -17.03 -5.63 7.03
C ALA A 98 -17.07 -4.14 7.41
N GLY A 99 -17.30 -3.89 8.70
CA GLY A 99 -17.32 -2.55 9.30
C GLY A 99 -18.64 -1.80 9.12
N ARG A 100 -18.63 -0.50 9.45
CA ARG A 100 -19.83 0.37 9.41
C ARG A 100 -20.49 0.43 8.03
N PHE A 101 -19.71 0.30 6.96
CA PHE A 101 -20.18 0.39 5.58
C PHE A 101 -20.39 -0.98 4.92
N LYS A 102 -20.53 -2.06 5.70
CA LYS A 102 -20.84 -3.42 5.19
C LYS A 102 -22.05 -3.39 4.24
N GLY A 103 -22.02 -4.12 3.13
CA GLY A 103 -23.04 -4.17 2.09
C GLY A 103 -23.07 -2.95 1.16
N LYS A 104 -22.30 -1.88 1.39
CA LYS A 104 -22.28 -0.74 0.46
C LYS A 104 -21.39 -1.04 -0.75
N ARG A 105 -21.78 -0.51 -1.91
CA ARG A 105 -21.04 -0.60 -3.17
C ARG A 105 -20.22 0.66 -3.37
N VAL A 106 -18.94 0.53 -3.67
CA VAL A 106 -17.95 1.60 -3.53
C VAL A 106 -16.94 1.51 -4.68
N VAL A 107 -16.41 2.63 -5.19
CA VAL A 107 -15.51 2.63 -6.35
C VAL A 107 -14.05 2.58 -5.89
N PHE A 108 -13.27 1.64 -6.43
CA PHE A 108 -11.84 1.53 -6.20
C PHE A 108 -11.07 2.62 -6.94
N LEU A 109 -10.16 3.33 -6.26
CA LEU A 109 -9.32 4.36 -6.87
C LEU A 109 -7.90 3.85 -7.13
N LYS A 110 -7.14 3.60 -6.06
CA LYS A 110 -5.75 3.15 -6.12
C LYS A 110 -5.39 2.26 -4.93
N GLN A 111 -4.32 1.50 -5.06
CA GLN A 111 -3.68 0.84 -3.93
C GLN A 111 -2.70 1.79 -3.25
N LEU A 112 -2.75 1.87 -1.93
CA LEU A 112 -1.83 2.67 -1.13
C LEU A 112 -0.49 1.94 -0.90
N PRO A 113 0.59 2.65 -0.53
CA PRO A 113 1.88 2.04 -0.21
C PRO A 113 1.81 0.95 0.87
N SER A 114 0.88 1.06 1.82
CA SER A 114 0.60 0.02 2.83
C SER A 114 0.04 -1.28 2.26
N GLY A 115 -0.44 -1.28 1.01
CA GLY A 115 -1.17 -2.38 0.38
C GLY A 115 -2.68 -2.33 0.58
N LEU A 116 -3.21 -1.38 1.35
CA LEU A 116 -4.65 -1.15 1.50
C LEU A 116 -5.24 -0.48 0.25
N LEU A 117 -6.53 -0.70 0.03
CA LEU A 117 -7.29 -0.09 -1.06
C LEU A 117 -7.79 1.29 -0.63
N LEU A 118 -7.57 2.31 -1.47
CA LEU A 118 -8.28 3.57 -1.36
C LEU A 118 -9.59 3.45 -2.16
N VAL A 119 -10.69 3.67 -1.46
CA VAL A 119 -12.04 3.49 -2.01
C VAL A 119 -12.87 4.73 -1.68
N THR A 120 -13.75 5.12 -2.59
CA THR A 120 -14.75 6.17 -2.36
C THR A 120 -16.10 5.72 -2.90
N GLY A 121 -17.15 5.89 -2.10
CA GLY A 121 -18.51 5.72 -2.57
C GLY A 121 -19.05 7.13 -2.61
N PRO A 122 -19.26 7.75 -3.79
CA PRO A 122 -19.48 9.18 -3.87
C PRO A 122 -20.44 9.63 -2.77
N PHE A 123 -19.97 10.49 -1.87
CA PHE A 123 -20.52 10.62 -0.52
C PHE A 123 -22.00 11.02 -0.55
N LYS A 124 -22.39 11.77 -1.59
CA LYS A 124 -23.77 12.16 -1.90
C LYS A 124 -24.70 10.98 -2.23
N ILE A 125 -24.19 9.89 -2.80
CA ILE A 125 -24.98 8.73 -3.24
C ILE A 125 -25.17 7.74 -2.09
N ASN A 126 -24.07 7.32 -1.45
CA ASN A 126 -24.10 6.22 -0.50
C ASN A 126 -23.47 6.54 0.86
N GLY A 127 -22.97 7.76 1.08
CA GLY A 127 -22.40 8.20 2.35
C GLY A 127 -21.12 7.48 2.77
N VAL A 128 -20.34 6.93 1.83
CA VAL A 128 -19.04 6.31 2.13
C VAL A 128 -17.91 7.28 1.76
N PRO A 129 -17.23 7.92 2.73
CA PRO A 129 -16.15 8.83 2.41
C PRO A 129 -14.94 8.08 1.83
N LEU A 130 -13.96 8.84 1.35
CA LEU A 130 -12.62 8.36 1.06
C LEU A 130 -12.11 7.56 2.25
N ARG A 131 -11.88 6.26 2.02
CA ARG A 131 -11.59 5.32 3.09
C ARG A 131 -10.60 4.27 2.64
N ARG A 132 -9.72 3.89 3.57
CA ARG A 132 -8.83 2.74 3.43
C ARG A 132 -9.55 1.45 3.78
N VAL A 133 -9.44 0.44 2.91
CA VAL A 133 -10.09 -0.86 3.10
C VAL A 133 -9.09 -1.97 2.78
N ASN A 134 -9.11 -3.04 3.57
CA ASN A 134 -8.32 -4.22 3.26
C ASN A 134 -9.04 -5.05 2.18
N GLN A 135 -8.27 -5.43 1.16
CA GLN A 135 -8.69 -6.25 0.03
C GLN A 135 -9.44 -7.53 0.39
N SER A 136 -9.14 -8.15 1.54
CA SER A 136 -9.83 -9.38 1.97
C SER A 136 -11.29 -9.16 2.35
N TYR A 137 -11.68 -7.94 2.72
CA TYR A 137 -13.06 -7.61 3.13
C TYR A 137 -13.88 -7.02 1.97
N VAL A 138 -13.50 -7.36 0.75
CA VAL A 138 -14.09 -6.80 -0.45
C VAL A 138 -14.37 -7.89 -1.49
N ILE A 139 -15.55 -7.83 -2.09
CA ILE A 139 -15.86 -8.51 -3.34
C ILE A 139 -15.63 -7.52 -4.48
N GLY A 140 -14.77 -7.87 -5.44
CA GLY A 140 -14.63 -7.11 -6.68
C GLY A 140 -15.69 -7.56 -7.67
N THR A 141 -16.51 -6.64 -8.15
CA THR A 141 -17.53 -6.93 -9.18
C THR A 141 -16.95 -6.76 -10.59
N SER A 142 -17.64 -7.26 -11.59
CA SER A 142 -17.33 -7.04 -13.00
C SER A 142 -17.55 -5.60 -13.47
N THR A 143 -18.43 -4.84 -12.81
CA THR A 143 -18.77 -3.46 -13.16
C THR A 143 -17.60 -2.50 -12.91
N LYS A 144 -17.34 -1.61 -13.88
CA LYS A 144 -16.25 -0.61 -13.82
C LYS A 144 -16.77 0.79 -14.16
N ALA A 145 -16.33 1.78 -13.42
CA ALA A 145 -16.48 3.20 -13.72
C ALA A 145 -15.16 3.77 -14.25
N ASN A 146 -15.21 4.77 -15.13
CA ASN A 146 -14.02 5.44 -15.64
C ASN A 146 -13.46 6.41 -14.57
N VAL A 147 -12.21 6.21 -14.17
CA VAL A 147 -11.52 6.99 -13.11
C VAL A 147 -10.34 7.81 -13.63
N SER A 148 -10.09 7.82 -14.93
CA SER A 148 -8.90 8.47 -15.50
C SER A 148 -8.84 9.98 -15.24
N ALA A 149 -10.01 10.62 -15.02
CA ALA A 149 -10.11 12.06 -14.74
C ALA A 149 -9.94 12.41 -13.25
N VAL A 150 -9.80 11.43 -12.35
CA VAL A 150 -9.74 11.65 -10.90
C VAL A 150 -8.29 11.75 -10.46
N ASN A 151 -7.91 12.88 -9.88
CA ASN A 151 -6.58 13.02 -9.29
C ASN A 151 -6.55 12.36 -7.89
N VAL A 152 -5.66 11.38 -7.72
CA VAL A 152 -5.55 10.58 -6.50
C VAL A 152 -4.15 10.67 -5.87
N ASP A 153 -3.23 11.45 -6.44
CA ASP A 153 -1.80 11.41 -6.07
C ASP A 153 -1.56 11.92 -4.66
N GLN A 154 -2.34 12.90 -4.21
CA GLN A 154 -2.24 13.50 -2.87
C GLN A 154 -2.58 12.55 -1.70
N PHE A 155 -3.28 11.44 -1.96
CA PHE A 155 -3.77 10.57 -0.89
C PHE A 155 -2.79 9.45 -0.58
N ASP A 156 -2.11 9.57 0.56
CA ASP A 156 -1.20 8.55 1.10
C ASP A 156 -1.68 7.98 2.45
N ASP A 157 -1.01 6.94 2.94
CA ASP A 157 -1.34 6.33 4.24
C ASP A 157 -1.28 7.31 5.42
N LYS A 158 -0.38 8.31 5.34
CA LYS A 158 -0.23 9.36 6.35
C LYS A 158 -1.46 10.26 6.43
N TYR A 159 -2.13 10.53 5.30
CA TYR A 159 -3.35 11.34 5.25
C TYR A 159 -4.48 10.74 6.10
N PHE A 160 -4.53 9.41 6.18
CA PHE A 160 -5.54 8.66 6.92
C PHE A 160 -5.06 8.18 8.30
N ALA A 161 -3.90 8.66 8.77
CA ALA A 161 -3.46 8.38 10.13
C ALA A 161 -4.44 9.00 11.13
N LYS A 162 -4.76 8.26 12.19
CA LYS A 162 -5.52 8.82 13.31
C LYS A 162 -4.57 9.69 14.12
N GLU A 163 -5.00 10.89 14.48
CA GLU A 163 -4.29 11.72 15.44
C GLU A 163 -4.35 11.04 16.81
N ALA A 164 -3.19 10.81 17.41
CA ALA A 164 -3.11 10.23 18.74
C ALA A 164 -3.44 11.34 19.75
N GLN A 165 -4.57 11.20 20.46
CA GLN A 165 -4.85 12.05 21.61
C GLN A 165 -3.75 11.81 22.65
N LYS A 166 -3.05 12.89 23.05
CA LYS A 166 -2.12 12.84 24.17
C LYS A 166 -2.92 12.62 25.44
N LYS A 167 -3.01 11.37 25.90
CA LYS A 167 -3.54 11.07 27.24
C LYS A 167 -2.64 11.75 28.28
N LYS A 168 -3.17 12.71 29.02
CA LYS A 168 -2.53 13.18 30.25
C LYS A 168 -2.67 12.05 31.27
N LYS A 169 -1.62 11.83 32.08
CA LYS A 169 -1.63 10.76 33.09
C LYS A 169 -2.18 11.36 34.39
N GLY A 170 -3.46 11.12 34.68
CA GLY A 170 -4.11 11.47 35.94
C GLY A 170 -5.30 10.54 36.20
N GLU A 171 -5.54 10.21 37.47
CA GLU A 171 -6.53 9.21 37.92
C GLU A 171 -7.99 9.65 37.67
N GLY A 172 -8.26 10.95 37.56
CA GLY A 172 -9.61 11.52 37.41
C GLY A 172 -10.21 11.52 35.99
N GLU A 173 -9.43 11.26 34.94
CA GLU A 173 -9.89 11.38 33.54
C GLU A 173 -10.52 10.08 32.96
N PHE A 174 -10.63 9.02 33.77
CA PHE A 174 -11.18 7.72 33.32
C PHE A 174 -12.66 7.79 32.90
N PHE A 175 -13.44 8.73 33.46
CA PHE A 175 -14.87 8.92 33.17
C PHE A 175 -15.18 10.04 32.16
N GLU A 176 -14.24 10.92 31.82
CA GLU A 176 -14.46 11.99 30.83
C GLU A 176 -14.24 11.52 29.38
N ALA A 177 -13.58 10.39 29.17
CA ALA A 177 -13.32 9.82 27.84
C ALA A 177 -14.60 9.37 27.10
N GLU A 178 -15.74 9.19 27.79
CA GLU A 178 -17.01 8.82 27.16
C GLU A 178 -17.81 10.04 26.65
N LYS A 179 -17.45 11.24 27.10
CA LYS A 179 -18.01 12.53 26.66
C LYS A 179 -17.09 13.26 25.67
N GLU A 180 -16.30 12.53 24.89
CA GLU A 180 -15.57 13.14 23.78
C GLU A 180 -16.58 13.69 22.75
N GLU A 181 -16.74 15.02 22.80
CA GLU A 181 -17.39 15.83 21.79
C GLU A 181 -17.03 15.31 20.41
N LYS A 182 -18.06 15.02 19.60
CA LYS A 182 -17.95 14.53 18.22
C LYS A 182 -16.81 15.25 17.51
N SER A 183 -15.65 14.61 17.40
CA SER A 183 -14.46 15.17 16.78
C SER A 183 -14.85 15.79 15.43
N VAL A 184 -14.87 17.12 15.35
CA VAL A 184 -15.34 17.81 14.15
C VAL A 184 -14.38 17.46 13.02
N LEU A 185 -14.91 16.90 11.93
CA LEU A 185 -14.11 16.52 10.77
C LEU A 185 -13.41 17.78 10.20
N PRO A 186 -12.08 17.73 9.97
CA PRO A 186 -11.35 18.84 9.37
C PRO A 186 -11.98 19.26 8.04
N GLN A 187 -12.10 20.56 7.83
CA GLN A 187 -12.75 21.12 6.64
C GLN A 187 -12.04 20.67 5.35
N GLN A 188 -10.71 20.58 5.37
CA GLN A 188 -9.88 20.08 4.27
C GLN A 188 -10.36 18.72 3.75
N LYS A 189 -10.67 17.75 4.64
CA LYS A 189 -11.12 16.41 4.23
C LYS A 189 -12.47 16.45 3.51
N LYS A 190 -13.33 17.42 3.85
CA LYS A 190 -14.62 17.60 3.18
C LYS A 190 -14.44 18.18 1.77
N ASP A 191 -13.51 19.10 1.61
CA ASP A 191 -13.28 19.76 0.31
C ASP A 191 -12.51 18.83 -0.64
N ASP A 192 -11.56 18.05 -0.14
CA ASP A 192 -10.92 16.95 -0.88
C ASP A 192 -11.96 15.94 -1.39
N GLN A 193 -12.90 15.55 -0.52
CA GLN A 193 -13.98 14.64 -0.87
C GLN A 193 -14.86 15.21 -1.98
N LYS A 194 -15.31 16.47 -1.86
CA LYS A 194 -16.14 17.13 -2.89
C LYS A 194 -15.42 17.15 -4.24
N THR A 195 -14.12 17.46 -4.25
CA THR A 195 -13.32 17.54 -5.46
C THR A 195 -13.27 16.18 -6.17
N VAL A 196 -12.92 15.12 -5.44
CA VAL A 196 -12.87 13.75 -5.98
C VAL A 196 -14.25 13.28 -6.45
N ASP A 197 -15.29 13.49 -5.64
CA ASP A 197 -16.65 13.03 -5.95
C ASP A 197 -17.24 13.78 -7.14
N SER A 198 -16.93 15.06 -7.32
CA SER A 198 -17.42 15.85 -8.46
C SER A 198 -16.97 15.29 -9.81
N ALA A 199 -15.73 14.79 -9.89
CA ALA A 199 -15.22 14.14 -11.09
C ALA A 199 -15.84 12.75 -11.28
N LEU A 200 -15.98 11.98 -10.19
CA LEU A 200 -16.55 10.62 -10.24
C LEU A 200 -18.02 10.60 -10.58
N ILE A 201 -18.83 11.52 -10.05
CA ILE A 201 -20.27 11.56 -10.30
C ILE A 201 -20.55 11.74 -11.79
N LYS A 202 -19.79 12.60 -12.48
CA LYS A 202 -19.90 12.78 -13.94
C LYS A 202 -19.67 11.48 -14.70
N ALA A 203 -18.68 10.68 -14.28
CA ALA A 203 -18.38 9.39 -14.89
C ALA A 203 -19.38 8.28 -14.51
N ILE A 204 -20.11 8.45 -13.40
CA ILE A 204 -21.14 7.50 -12.95
C ILE A 204 -22.46 7.79 -13.64
N GLU A 205 -22.80 9.06 -13.86
CA GLU A 205 -24.04 9.47 -14.53
C GLU A 205 -24.02 9.16 -16.03
N SER A 206 -22.84 9.01 -16.64
CA SER A 206 -22.74 8.55 -18.03
C SER A 206 -23.06 7.06 -18.21
N VAL A 207 -23.06 6.26 -17.14
CA VAL A 207 -23.42 4.84 -17.18
C VAL A 207 -24.86 4.67 -16.68
N PRO A 208 -25.77 4.12 -17.50
CA PRO A 208 -27.16 3.90 -17.09
C PRO A 208 -27.25 3.11 -15.78
N ASP A 209 -28.15 3.56 -14.90
CA ASP A 209 -28.49 2.94 -13.61
C ASP A 209 -27.34 2.77 -12.58
N LEU A 210 -26.12 3.18 -12.89
CA LEU A 210 -24.96 2.98 -12.00
C LEU A 210 -25.10 3.79 -10.70
N LYS A 211 -25.71 4.98 -10.77
CA LYS A 211 -26.03 5.81 -9.61
C LYS A 211 -26.97 5.08 -8.64
N THR A 212 -28.04 4.47 -9.17
CA THR A 212 -29.01 3.69 -8.40
C THR A 212 -28.36 2.43 -7.83
N TYR A 213 -27.52 1.75 -8.62
CA TYR A 213 -26.77 0.58 -8.19
C TYR A 213 -25.84 0.88 -7.02
N LEU A 214 -25.10 2.00 -7.06
CA LEU A 214 -24.18 2.41 -5.98
C LEU A 214 -24.91 2.85 -4.70
N GLY A 215 -26.11 3.43 -4.82
CA GLY A 215 -26.96 3.78 -3.68
C GLY A 215 -27.59 2.56 -3.01
N ALA A 216 -27.91 1.52 -3.78
CA ALA A 216 -28.46 0.29 -3.27
C ALA A 216 -27.45 -0.49 -2.41
N ARG A 217 -27.98 -1.18 -1.39
CA ARG A 217 -27.20 -1.98 -0.44
C ARG A 217 -27.23 -3.44 -0.87
N PHE A 218 -26.07 -4.10 -0.88
CA PHE A 218 -25.94 -5.53 -1.11
C PHE A 218 -26.38 -6.31 0.12
N SER A 219 -27.29 -7.25 -0.10
CA SER A 219 -27.70 -8.29 0.83
C SER A 219 -28.02 -9.56 0.03
N LEU A 220 -27.88 -10.71 0.67
CA LEU A 220 -28.34 -11.97 0.12
C LEU A 220 -29.77 -12.20 0.62
N LYS A 221 -30.68 -12.54 -0.30
CA LYS A 221 -32.04 -12.97 0.05
C LYS A 221 -32.02 -14.47 0.36
N ALA A 222 -33.04 -14.94 1.08
CA ALA A 222 -33.24 -16.36 1.30
C ALA A 222 -33.27 -17.12 -0.04
N GLY A 223 -32.58 -18.26 -0.11
CA GLY A 223 -32.45 -19.08 -1.31
C GLY A 223 -31.32 -18.70 -2.26
N VAL A 224 -30.70 -17.52 -2.13
CA VAL A 224 -29.59 -17.11 -3.00
C VAL A 224 -28.25 -17.61 -2.45
N LYS A 225 -27.60 -18.51 -3.17
CA LYS A 225 -26.31 -19.10 -2.75
C LYS A 225 -25.12 -18.32 -3.33
N PRO A 226 -24.18 -17.82 -2.51
CA PRO A 226 -23.07 -16.98 -2.99
C PRO A 226 -22.11 -17.65 -3.98
N HIS A 227 -21.98 -18.97 -3.94
CA HIS A 227 -21.10 -19.71 -4.85
C HIS A 227 -21.68 -19.86 -6.26
N GLU A 228 -22.98 -19.63 -6.43
CA GLU A 228 -23.65 -19.61 -7.73
C GLU A 228 -23.67 -18.19 -8.33
N LEU A 229 -23.36 -17.16 -7.54
CA LEU A 229 -23.38 -15.76 -7.99
C LEU A 229 -22.09 -15.39 -8.72
N VAL A 230 -22.25 -14.74 -9.87
CA VAL A 230 -21.18 -14.03 -10.56
C VAL A 230 -21.25 -12.56 -10.18
N PHE A 231 -20.12 -12.05 -9.67
CA PHE A 231 -19.99 -10.67 -9.19
C PHE A 231 -19.30 -9.80 -10.24
#